data_AF-A0A7L4TNB4-F1
#
_entry.id   AF-A0A7L4TNB4-F1
#
_cell.length_a   1.000
_cell.length_b   1.000
_cell.length_c   1.000
_cell.angle_alpha   90.00
_cell.angle_beta   90.00
_cell.angle_gamma   90.00
#
_symmetry.space_group_name_H-M   'P 1'
#
loop_
_entity.id
_entity.type
_entity.pdbx_description
1 polymer ?
#
loop_
_entity_poly.entity_id
_entity_poly.type
_entity_poly.pdbx_seq_one_letter_code
_entity_poly.pdbx_strand_id
1 'polypeptide(L)'
;MPSSFKNFKTLYSIPTDSLYKRMLQVSDNFIAEQILLLSANEISDTLKASIAIDHIQSEYFHDLPDELQWVDGSGLSRYNLFTPASVVKILEKIQQEVPQPRLFSLLAAGGESGTIKNLYKGEEEPYIYAKTGTLNNNH
;
A
#
# COMPACT_ATOMS: atom_id res chain seq x y z
N MET A 1 7.61 -29.46 5.91
CA MET A 1 8.85 -29.29 5.11
C MET A 1 9.58 -30.62 5.02
N PRO A 2 9.85 -31.19 3.83
CA PRO A 2 10.64 -32.42 3.73
C PRO A 2 12.08 -32.13 4.22
N SER A 3 12.58 -33.00 5.07
CA SER A 3 13.76 -32.85 5.93
C SER A 3 15.12 -33.00 5.21
N SER A 4 15.23 -32.70 3.91
CA SER A 4 16.46 -32.99 3.13
C SER A 4 17.15 -31.80 2.45
N PHE A 5 16.76 -30.55 2.69
CA PHE A 5 17.53 -29.39 2.20
C PHE A 5 18.40 -28.81 3.32
N LYS A 6 19.60 -29.39 3.51
CA LYS A 6 20.51 -29.05 4.63
C LYS A 6 21.29 -27.73 4.46
N ASN A 7 21.12 -26.97 3.38
CA ASN A 7 21.79 -25.69 3.17
C ASN A 7 20.95 -24.79 2.22
N PHE A 8 19.92 -24.12 2.74
CA PHE A 8 19.27 -23.04 2.03
C PHE A 8 19.84 -21.71 2.50
N LYS A 9 20.09 -20.80 1.55
CA LYS A 9 20.44 -19.41 1.84
C LYS A 9 19.30 -18.53 1.34
N THR A 10 18.68 -17.78 2.23
CA THR A 10 17.68 -16.78 1.83
C THR A 10 18.36 -15.73 0.95
N LEU A 11 17.89 -15.61 -0.29
CA LEU A 11 18.31 -14.56 -1.21
C LEU A 11 17.29 -13.44 -1.12
N TYR A 12 17.69 -12.35 -0.46
CA TYR A 12 16.89 -11.13 -0.43
C TYR A 12 16.91 -10.46 -1.80
N SER A 13 15.77 -9.91 -2.22
CA SER A 13 15.65 -9.20 -3.50
C SER A 13 16.04 -7.72 -3.35
N ILE A 14 15.20 -6.81 -3.85
CA ILE A 14 15.38 -5.36 -3.73
C ILE A 14 15.00 -4.86 -2.33
N PRO A 15 15.53 -3.70 -1.89
CA PRO A 15 15.08 -3.07 -0.65
C PRO A 15 13.57 -2.77 -0.67
N THR A 16 12.90 -2.96 0.45
CA THR A 16 11.45 -2.76 0.58
C THR A 16 11.00 -1.36 0.14
N ASP A 17 11.75 -0.31 0.48
CA ASP A 17 11.43 1.06 0.09
C ASP A 17 11.49 1.27 -1.43
N SER A 18 12.35 0.54 -2.14
CA SER A 18 12.35 0.57 -3.61
C SER A 18 11.07 -0.03 -4.19
N LEU A 19 10.58 -1.12 -3.60
CA LEU A 19 9.32 -1.75 -3.98
C LEU A 19 8.12 -0.83 -3.69
N TYR A 20 8.05 -0.27 -2.48
CA TYR A 20 6.98 0.65 -2.08
C TYR A 20 6.97 1.93 -2.91
N LYS A 21 8.13 2.53 -3.15
CA LYS A 21 8.23 3.74 -3.98
C LYS A 21 7.71 3.48 -5.39
N ARG A 22 8.11 2.35 -6.00
CA ARG A 22 7.60 1.97 -7.32
C ARG A 22 6.08 1.79 -7.27
N MET A 23 5.56 1.00 -6.34
CA MET A 23 4.13 0.76 -6.18
C MET A 23 3.33 2.05 -6.02
N LEU A 24 3.74 2.91 -5.09
CA LEU A 24 3.00 4.12 -4.72
C LEU A 24 3.09 5.20 -5.80
N GLN A 25 4.28 5.47 -6.33
CA GLN A 25 4.48 6.57 -7.27
C GLN A 25 3.84 6.32 -8.64
N VAL A 26 3.85 5.07 -9.14
CA VAL A 26 3.25 4.77 -10.44
C VAL A 26 1.92 4.02 -10.36
N SER A 27 1.42 3.79 -9.14
CA SER A 27 0.20 3.02 -8.88
C SER A 27 0.26 1.61 -9.48
N ASP A 28 1.34 0.87 -9.21
CA ASP A 28 1.56 -0.46 -9.78
C ASP A 28 0.67 -1.50 -9.09
N ASN A 29 -0.43 -1.88 -9.74
CA ASN A 29 -1.42 -2.81 -9.22
C ASN A 29 -0.82 -4.20 -8.96
N PHE A 30 0.06 -4.67 -9.84
CA PHE A 30 0.64 -6.00 -9.69
C PHE A 30 1.47 -6.08 -8.42
N ILE A 31 2.33 -5.08 -8.16
CA ILE A 31 3.12 -5.02 -6.93
C ILE A 31 2.22 -4.96 -5.70
N ALA A 32 1.12 -4.20 -5.74
CA ALA A 32 0.19 -4.11 -4.62
C ALA A 32 -0.45 -5.46 -4.26
N GLU A 33 -0.91 -6.22 -5.24
CA GLU A 33 -1.45 -7.57 -5.02
C GLU A 33 -0.38 -8.54 -4.49
N GLN A 34 0.85 -8.47 -5.03
CA GLN A 34 1.93 -9.33 -4.57
C GLN A 34 2.33 -9.02 -3.13
N ILE A 35 2.40 -7.74 -2.74
CA ILE A 35 2.67 -7.35 -1.35
C ILE A 35 1.58 -7.89 -0.43
N LEU A 36 0.30 -7.79 -0.82
CA LEU A 36 -0.80 -8.33 -0.01
C LEU A 36 -0.70 -9.84 0.18
N LEU A 37 -0.34 -10.59 -0.87
CA LEU A 37 -0.12 -12.03 -0.79
C LEU A 37 1.10 -12.37 0.08
N LEU A 38 2.19 -11.63 -0.04
CA LEU A 38 3.39 -11.82 0.80
C LEU A 38 3.08 -11.53 2.27
N SER A 39 2.29 -10.50 2.57
CA SER A 39 1.80 -10.26 3.94
C SER A 39 0.97 -11.43 4.45
N ALA A 40 0.11 -12.02 3.61
CA ALA A 40 -0.66 -13.20 3.98
C ALA A 40 0.24 -14.40 4.27
N ASN A 41 1.33 -14.56 3.51
CA ASN A 41 2.34 -15.60 3.73
C ASN A 41 3.18 -15.39 5.00
N GLU A 42 3.34 -14.15 5.45
CA GLU A 42 4.03 -13.84 6.70
C GLU A 42 3.11 -14.09 7.90
N ILE A 43 1.84 -13.74 7.79
CA ILE A 43 0.81 -13.95 8.83
C ILE A 43 0.46 -15.44 8.95
N SER A 44 0.43 -16.14 7.82
CA SER A 44 0.09 -17.56 7.72
C SER A 44 0.97 -18.22 6.68
N ASP A 45 1.24 -19.52 6.76
CA ASP A 45 1.95 -20.25 5.69
C ASP A 45 1.07 -20.46 4.42
N THR A 46 0.21 -19.49 4.07
CA THR A 46 -0.77 -19.56 2.99
C THR A 46 -0.84 -18.24 2.21
N LEU A 47 -0.66 -18.32 0.89
CA LEU A 47 -0.79 -17.21 -0.05
C LEU A 47 -2.27 -16.93 -0.39
N LYS A 48 -3.04 -16.42 0.59
CA LYS A 48 -4.43 -16.02 0.39
C LYS A 48 -4.67 -14.61 0.93
N ALA A 49 -4.94 -13.66 0.03
CA ALA A 49 -5.10 -12.25 0.35
C ALA A 49 -6.10 -11.98 1.48
N SER A 50 -7.22 -12.73 1.55
CA SER A 50 -8.22 -12.57 2.61
C SER A 50 -7.62 -12.73 4.00
N ILE A 51 -6.61 -13.58 4.18
CA ILE A 51 -5.96 -13.77 5.49
C ILE A 51 -5.30 -12.47 5.96
N ALA A 52 -4.57 -11.79 5.08
CA ALA A 52 -3.95 -10.52 5.41
C ALA A 52 -4.98 -9.41 5.64
N ILE A 53 -6.02 -9.36 4.80
CA ILE A 53 -7.12 -8.39 4.94
C ILE A 53 -7.81 -8.58 6.29
N ASP A 54 -8.26 -9.79 6.61
CA ASP A 54 -8.99 -10.11 7.84
C ASP A 54 -8.13 -9.78 9.08
N HIS A 55 -6.84 -10.13 9.05
CA HIS A 55 -5.90 -9.82 10.12
C HIS A 55 -5.68 -8.31 10.31
N ILE A 56 -5.50 -7.56 9.22
CA ILE A 56 -5.32 -6.11 9.32
C ILE A 56 -6.61 -5.44 9.81
N GLN A 57 -7.76 -5.92 9.36
CA GLN A 57 -9.07 -5.42 9.80
C GLN A 57 -9.28 -5.62 11.30
N SER A 58 -8.96 -6.81 11.85
CA SER A 58 -9.12 -7.09 13.28
C SER A 58 -8.11 -6.34 14.13
N GLU A 59 -6.83 -6.35 13.76
CA GLU A 59 -5.77 -5.85 14.63
C GLU A 59 -5.55 -4.34 14.53
N TYR A 60 -5.66 -3.77 13.32
CA TYR A 60 -5.22 -2.39 13.07
C TYR A 60 -6.37 -1.42 12.78
N PHE A 61 -7.52 -1.92 12.29
CA PHE A 61 -8.63 -1.09 11.79
C PHE A 61 -9.92 -1.20 12.63
N HIS A 62 -9.89 -1.86 13.79
CA HIS A 62 -11.04 -1.96 14.68
C HIS A 62 -11.51 -0.60 15.25
N ASP A 63 -10.66 0.43 15.21
CA ASP A 63 -10.92 1.79 15.69
C ASP A 63 -11.18 2.80 14.56
N LEU A 64 -11.40 2.32 13.33
CA LEU A 64 -11.82 3.19 12.23
C LEU A 64 -13.25 3.70 12.45
N PRO A 65 -13.57 4.92 11.98
CA PRO A 65 -14.91 5.49 12.13
C PRO A 65 -15.98 4.71 11.36
N ASP A 66 -15.61 4.12 10.23
CA ASP A 66 -16.49 3.29 9.40
C ASP A 66 -15.77 1.98 9.02
N GLU A 67 -16.54 0.88 8.96
CA GLU A 67 -16.06 -0.42 8.48
C GLU A 67 -15.63 -0.33 7.01
N LEU A 68 -14.48 -0.92 6.69
CA LEU A 68 -13.96 -0.97 5.32
C LEU A 68 -14.48 -2.21 4.60
N GLN A 69 -15.02 -2.03 3.40
CA GLN A 69 -15.10 -3.14 2.44
C GLN A 69 -13.78 -3.15 1.67
N TRP A 70 -12.86 -4.05 2.01
CA TRP A 70 -11.54 -4.15 1.40
C TRP A 70 -11.35 -5.57 0.87
N VAL A 71 -11.06 -5.73 -0.42
CA VAL A 71 -11.07 -7.05 -1.06
C VAL A 71 -9.83 -7.37 -1.91
N ASP A 72 -8.99 -6.38 -2.21
CA ASP A 72 -7.78 -6.58 -3.02
C ASP A 72 -6.66 -5.58 -2.66
N GLY A 73 -5.43 -5.84 -3.11
CA GLY A 73 -4.30 -4.95 -2.81
C GLY A 73 -4.27 -3.68 -3.67
N SER A 74 -4.79 -3.76 -4.89
CA SER A 74 -4.65 -2.71 -5.90
C SER A 74 -5.72 -1.62 -5.88
N GLY A 75 -6.89 -1.90 -5.30
CA GLY A 75 -8.05 -1.01 -5.38
C GLY A 75 -8.83 -1.12 -6.70
N LEU A 76 -8.54 -2.11 -7.56
CA LEU A 76 -9.23 -2.29 -8.85
C LEU A 76 -10.66 -2.82 -8.69
N SER A 77 -10.90 -3.60 -7.64
CA SER A 77 -12.21 -4.15 -7.36
C SER A 77 -13.21 -3.04 -7.03
N ARG A 78 -14.37 -3.11 -7.68
CA ARG A 78 -15.52 -2.23 -7.41
C ARG A 78 -16.17 -2.48 -6.05
N TYR A 79 -15.80 -3.58 -5.39
CA TYR A 79 -16.29 -3.90 -4.05
C TYR A 79 -15.48 -3.21 -2.95
N ASN A 80 -14.38 -2.52 -3.30
CA ASN A 80 -13.68 -1.69 -2.32
C ASN A 80 -14.52 -0.45 -1.99
N LEU A 81 -14.87 -0.25 -0.71
CA LEU A 81 -15.67 0.88 -0.23
C LEU A 81 -15.08 1.43 1.07
N PHE A 82 -14.47 2.60 0.96
CA PHE A 82 -13.74 3.27 2.04
C PHE A 82 -14.33 4.68 2.18
N THR A 83 -14.64 5.12 3.40
CA THR A 83 -15.09 6.50 3.63
C THR A 83 -13.89 7.45 3.71
N PRO A 84 -14.06 8.74 3.36
CA PRO A 84 -13.00 9.72 3.55
C PRO A 84 -12.52 9.81 5.00
N ALA A 85 -13.42 9.67 5.97
CA ALA A 85 -13.07 9.69 7.40
C ALA A 85 -12.15 8.52 7.78
N SER A 86 -12.45 7.31 7.31
CA SER A 86 -11.58 6.15 7.53
C SER A 86 -10.23 6.29 6.84
N VAL A 87 -10.18 6.84 5.61
CA VAL A 87 -8.90 7.11 4.92
C VAL A 87 -8.05 8.12 5.69
N VAL A 88 -8.64 9.19 6.24
CA VAL A 88 -7.92 10.15 7.09
C VAL A 88 -7.37 9.47 8.33
N LYS A 89 -8.16 8.64 9.02
CA LYS A 89 -7.71 7.90 10.22
C LYS A 89 -6.56 6.95 9.90
N ILE A 90 -6.58 6.30 8.73
CA ILE A 90 -5.47 5.46 8.27
C ILE A 90 -4.20 6.29 8.02
N LEU A 91 -4.33 7.46 7.39
CA LEU A 91 -3.18 8.36 7.18
C LEU A 91 -2.59 8.84 8.50
N GLU A 92 -3.41 9.16 9.50
CA GLU A 92 -2.96 9.50 10.85
C GLU A 92 -2.15 8.36 11.48
N LYS A 93 -2.65 7.12 11.40
CA LYS A 93 -1.93 5.92 11.88
C LYS A 93 -0.60 5.74 11.15
N ILE A 94 -0.58 5.87 9.83
CA ILE A 94 0.67 5.77 9.03
C ILE A 94 1.68 6.84 9.46
N GLN A 95 1.23 8.07 9.71
CA GLN A 95 2.10 9.16 10.14
C GLN A 95 2.72 8.92 11.53
N GLN A 96 2.02 8.19 12.41
CA GLN A 96 2.55 7.80 13.73
C GLN A 96 3.67 6.76 13.63
N GLU A 97 3.58 5.85 12.66
CA GLU A 97 4.52 4.73 12.47
C GLU A 97 5.68 5.05 11.52
N VAL A 98 5.45 5.92 10.53
CA VAL A 98 6.40 6.21 9.46
C VAL A 98 6.88 7.66 9.55
N PRO A 99 8.18 7.92 9.79
CA PRO A 99 8.71 9.27 9.78
C PRO A 99 8.37 10.01 8.49
N GLN A 100 7.88 11.25 8.63
CA GLN A 100 7.40 12.05 7.51
C GLN A 100 8.37 12.13 6.32
N PRO A 101 9.70 12.32 6.51
CA PRO A 101 10.64 12.35 5.39
C PRO A 101 10.65 11.05 4.58
N ARG A 102 10.53 9.89 5.27
CA ARG A 102 10.42 8.59 4.61
C ARG A 102 9.10 8.48 3.86
N LEU A 103 7.98 8.81 4.49
CA LEU A 103 6.66 8.75 3.86
C LEU A 103 6.59 9.60 2.59
N PHE A 104 7.08 10.84 2.65
CA PHE A 104 7.08 11.75 1.50
C PHE A 104 7.99 11.27 0.37
N SER A 105 9.11 10.61 0.69
CA SER A 105 10.00 10.01 -0.33
C SER A 105 9.37 8.83 -1.10
N LEU A 106 8.34 8.21 -0.53
CA LEU A 106 7.63 7.05 -1.10
C LEU A 106 6.43 7.46 -1.96
N LEU A 107 5.71 8.51 -1.57
CA LEU A 107 4.52 8.99 -2.28
C LEU A 107 4.87 9.73 -3.59
N ALA A 108 3.86 9.94 -4.44
CA ALA A 108 4.00 10.83 -5.58
C ALA A 108 4.02 12.29 -5.09
N ALA A 109 4.93 13.10 -5.64
CA ALA A 109 5.11 14.50 -5.25
C ALA A 109 4.66 15.43 -6.39
N GLY A 110 3.82 16.41 -6.07
CA GLY A 110 3.27 17.37 -7.03
C GLY A 110 4.36 18.13 -7.77
N GLY A 111 4.30 18.14 -9.10
CA GLY A 111 5.29 18.82 -9.94
C GLY A 111 6.66 18.14 -10.06
N GLU A 112 6.88 16.99 -9.40
CA GLU A 112 8.20 16.35 -9.33
C GLU A 112 8.17 14.86 -9.70
N SER A 113 7.28 14.06 -9.10
CA SER A 113 7.35 12.59 -9.23
C SER A 113 5.99 11.88 -9.22
N GLY A 114 5.99 10.66 -9.74
CA GLY A 114 4.82 9.79 -9.76
C GLY A 114 3.64 10.30 -10.58
N THR A 115 2.44 9.89 -10.19
CA THR A 115 1.18 10.15 -10.91
C THR A 115 0.75 11.61 -10.93
N ILE A 116 1.29 12.44 -10.03
CA ILE A 116 1.01 13.89 -9.98
C ILE A 116 2.21 14.75 -10.38
N LYS A 117 3.22 14.18 -11.05
CA LYS A 117 4.43 14.91 -11.48
C LYS A 117 4.16 16.14 -12.35
N ASN A 118 3.02 16.20 -13.03
CA ASN A 118 2.63 17.32 -13.91
C ASN A 118 1.48 18.15 -13.31
N LEU A 119 1.11 17.90 -12.05
CA LEU A 119 0.00 18.54 -11.35
C LEU A 119 0.51 19.16 -10.04
N TYR A 120 -0.20 20.16 -9.51
CA TYR A 120 0.08 20.74 -8.19
C TYR A 120 1.54 21.17 -7.99
N LYS A 121 2.18 21.72 -9.04
CA LYS A 121 3.57 22.17 -8.97
C LYS A 121 3.69 23.31 -7.93
N GLY A 122 4.59 23.15 -6.97
CA GLY A 122 4.96 24.20 -6.03
C GLY A 122 5.89 25.24 -6.66
N GLU A 123 6.07 26.37 -5.97
CA GLU A 123 6.96 27.45 -6.42
C GLU A 123 8.44 27.05 -6.29
N GLU A 124 8.82 26.54 -5.11
CA GLU A 124 10.21 26.13 -4.81
C GLU A 124 10.33 24.61 -4.61
N GLU A 125 9.40 24.02 -3.86
CA GLU A 125 9.38 22.59 -3.51
C GLU A 125 7.97 22.01 -3.54
N PRO A 126 7.81 20.66 -3.63
CA PRO A 126 6.49 20.05 -3.57
C PRO A 126 5.81 20.30 -2.23
N TYR A 127 4.59 20.83 -2.27
CA TYR A 127 3.74 21.01 -1.08
C TYR A 127 2.63 19.95 -0.98
N ILE A 128 2.46 19.11 -2.02
CA ILE A 128 1.51 18.00 -2.05
C ILE A 128 2.26 16.70 -2.29
N TYR A 129 2.06 15.75 -1.37
CA TYR A 129 2.45 14.35 -1.49
C TYR A 129 1.20 13.50 -1.38
N ALA A 130 0.92 12.68 -2.39
CA ALA A 130 -0.34 11.94 -2.43
C ALA A 130 -0.22 10.59 -3.13
N LYS A 131 -1.21 9.73 -2.85
CA LYS A 131 -1.51 8.56 -3.67
C LYS A 131 -2.76 8.86 -4.49
N THR A 132 -2.70 8.64 -5.79
CA THR A 132 -3.87 8.78 -6.69
C THR A 132 -4.61 7.47 -6.83
N GLY A 133 -5.91 7.54 -7.12
CA GLY A 133 -6.74 6.42 -7.55
C GLY A 133 -7.61 6.86 -8.73
N THR A 134 -7.54 6.12 -9.83
CA THR A 134 -8.41 6.35 -11.00
C THR A 134 -8.83 4.99 -11.52
N LEU A 135 -10.14 4.74 -11.57
CA LEU A 135 -10.71 3.57 -12.20
C LEU A 135 -11.32 3.99 -13.54
N ASN A 136 -10.92 3.34 -14.63
CA ASN A 136 -11.58 3.50 -15.91
C ASN A 136 -12.81 2.57 -15.98
N ASN A 137 -13.89 3.05 -16.60
CA ASN A 137 -15.22 2.44 -16.77
C ASN A 137 -16.27 2.84 -15.71
N ASN A 138 -16.88 4.01 -15.89
CA ASN A 138 -18.30 4.17 -15.61
C ASN A 138 -19.05 3.67 -16.85
N HIS A 139 -19.66 2.49 -16.76
CA HIS A 139 -20.73 2.04 -17.67
C HIS A 139 -21.97 1.78 -16.83
#